data_AF-A0A4P9CY37-F1
#
_entry.id   AF-A0A4P9CY37-F1
#
_cell.length_a   1.000
_cell.length_b   1.000
_cell.length_c   1.000
_cell.angle_alpha   90.00
_cell.angle_beta   90.00
_cell.angle_gamma   90.00
#
_symmetry.space_group_name_H-M   'P 1'
#
loop_
_entity.id
_entity.type
_entity.pdbx_description
1 polymer ?
#
loop_
_entity_poly.entity_id
_entity_poly.type
_entity_poly.pdbx_seq_one_letter_code
_entity_poly.pdbx_strand_id
1 'polypeptide(L)' 'HLEKGFYIEPTIITDVDTSMQIWREEVFGPVLCVKEFSTEEEAIELANDT' A
#
# COMPACT_ATOMS: atom_id res chain seq x y z
N HIS A 1 32.60 1.30 -3.22
CA HIS A 1 31.51 1.57 -2.25
C HIS A 1 30.30 2.00 -3.07
N LEU A 2 29.61 1.11 -3.79
CA LEU A 2 28.63 0.13 -3.31
C LEU A 2 28.61 -1.04 -4.33
N GLU A 3 28.94 -2.27 -3.92
CA GLU A 3 29.13 -3.39 -4.89
C GLU A 3 27.95 -4.37 -4.98
N LYS A 4 26.88 -4.20 -4.19
CA LYS A 4 25.62 -4.98 -4.31
C LYS A 4 24.44 -4.23 -3.67
N GLY A 5 23.37 -4.01 -4.43
CA GLY A 5 22.09 -3.50 -3.89
C GLY A 5 21.24 -4.62 -3.29
N PHE A 6 20.37 -4.28 -2.34
CA PHE A 6 19.34 -5.19 -1.81
C PHE A 6 18.08 -5.08 -2.66
N TYR A 7 18.01 -5.87 -3.73
CA TYR A 7 16.87 -5.86 -4.65
C TYR A 7 15.73 -6.72 -4.10
N ILE A 8 14.52 -6.18 -4.16
CA ILE A 8 13.27 -6.85 -3.80
C ILE A 8 12.34 -6.77 -5.01
N GLU A 9 11.59 -7.84 -5.27
CA GLU A 9 10.61 -7.88 -6.35
C GLU A 9 9.41 -6.97 -6.03
N PRO A 10 8.95 -6.12 -6.97
CA PRO A 10 7.74 -5.34 -6.80
C PRO A 10 6.54 -6.23 -6.48
N THR A 11 5.76 -5.86 -5.46
CA THR A 11 4.63 -6.67 -4.98
C THR A 11 3.35 -5.83 -4.93
N ILE A 12 2.26 -6.37 -5.47
CA ILE A 12 0.91 -5.81 -5.35
C ILE A 12 0.11 -6.70 -4.39
N ILE A 13 -0.54 -6.09 -3.41
CA ILE A 13 -1.42 -6.76 -2.47
C ILE A 13 -2.83 -6.22 -2.69
N THR A 14 -3.77 -7.13 -3.00
CA THR A 14 -5.20 -6.82 -3.20
C THR A 14 -6.00 -7.20 -1.97
N ASP A 15 -7.30 -6.85 -1.97
CA ASP A 15 -8.25 -7.21 -0.90
C ASP A 15 -7.82 -6.69 0.48
N VAL A 16 -7.21 -5.50 0.49
CA VAL A 16 -6.62 -4.90 1.69
C VAL A 16 -7.68 -4.14 2.48
N ASP A 17 -7.70 -4.34 3.80
CA ASP A 17 -8.56 -3.59 4.72
C ASP A 17 -7.79 -2.48 5.45
N THR A 18 -8.46 -1.38 5.80
CA THR A 18 -7.82 -0.23 6.47
C THR A 18 -7.32 -0.54 7.88
N SER A 19 -7.83 -1.62 8.50
CA SER A 19 -7.35 -2.12 9.78
C SER A 19 -6.04 -2.90 9.69
N MET A 20 -5.62 -3.34 8.49
CA MET A 20 -4.41 -4.15 8.30
C MET A 20 -3.13 -3.33 8.52
N GLN A 21 -2.10 -3.96 9.08
CA GLN A 21 -0.81 -3.27 9.32
C GLN A 21 -0.17 -2.72 8.05
N ILE A 22 -0.27 -3.47 6.94
CA ILE A 22 0.28 -3.05 5.64
C ILE A 22 -0.35 -1.77 5.08
N TRP A 23 -1.56 -1.43 5.54
CA TRP A 23 -2.24 -0.18 5.20
C TRP A 23 -1.82 0.98 6.11
N ARG A 24 -1.49 0.69 7.37
CA ARG A 24 -1.27 1.70 8.43
C ARG A 24 0.20 2.09 8.63
N GLU A 25 1.12 1.23 8.22
CA GLU A 25 2.56 1.40 8.43
C GLU A 25 3.31 1.51 7.10
N GLU A 26 4.28 2.42 7.01
CA GLU A 26 5.07 2.62 5.80
C GLU A 26 6.10 1.49 5.60
N VAL A 27 6.04 0.82 4.44
CA VAL A 27 6.86 -0.38 4.14
C VAL A 27 8.28 -0.04 3.69
N PHE A 28 8.54 1.16 3.17
CA PHE A 28 9.84 1.58 2.61
C PHE A 28 10.42 0.59 1.57
N GLY A 29 9.55 -0.03 0.79
CA GLY A 29 9.91 -1.01 -0.26
C GLY A 29 8.94 -0.92 -1.45
N PRO A 30 9.19 -1.68 -2.53
CA PRO A 30 8.39 -1.63 -3.74
C PRO A 30 7.07 -2.40 -3.59
N VAL A 31 6.23 -1.98 -2.63
CA VAL A 31 4.95 -2.64 -2.31
C VAL A 31 3.80 -1.66 -2.51
N LEU A 32 2.77 -2.10 -3.23
CA LEU A 32 1.53 -1.34 -3.48
C LEU A 32 0.33 -2.11 -2.92
N CYS A 33 -0.54 -1.40 -2.18
CA CYS A 33 -1.81 -1.94 -1.71
C CYS A 33 -2.98 -1.47 -2.61
N VAL A 34 -3.94 -2.35 -2.86
CA VAL A 34 -5.16 -2.06 -3.62
C VAL A 34 -6.39 -2.38 -2.79
N LYS A 35 -7.26 -1.39 -2.60
CA LYS A 35 -8.53 -1.51 -1.91
C LYS A 35 -9.67 -1.10 -2.84
N GLU A 36 -10.73 -1.89 -2.88
CA GLU A 36 -11.96 -1.57 -3.61
C GLU A 36 -12.82 -0.61 -2.79
N PHE A 37 -13.55 0.26 -3.49
CA PHE A 37 -14.58 1.15 -2.94
C PHE A 37 -15.84 1.05 -3.81
N SER A 38 -17.00 1.28 -3.21
CA SER A 38 -18.30 1.18 -3.88
C SER A 38 -18.85 2.53 -4.34
N THR A 39 -18.42 3.64 -3.73
CA THR A 39 -18.85 5.00 -4.11
C THR A 39 -17.67 5.96 -4.24
N GLU A 40 -17.88 7.05 -4.97
CA GLU A 40 -16.87 8.11 -5.11
C GLU A 40 -16.59 8.79 -3.76
N GLU A 41 -17.64 9.01 -2.95
CA GLU A 41 -17.50 9.57 -1.61
C GLU A 41 -16.63 8.69 -0.71
N GLU A 42 -16.83 7.37 -0.75
CA GLU A 42 -16.01 6.41 -0.01
C GLU A 42 -14.54 6.47 -0.47
N ALA A 43 -14.29 6.60 -1.77
CA ALA A 43 -12.93 6.75 -2.30
C ALA A 43 -12.25 8.01 -1.79
N ILE A 44 -12.98 9.13 -1.73
CA ILE A 44 -12.48 10.41 -1.21
C ILE A 44 -12.19 10.30 0.30
N GLU A 45 -13.09 9.69 1.07
CA GLU A 45 -12.89 9.48 2.50
C GLU A 45 -11.64 8.62 2.74
N LEU A 46 -11.52 7.48 2.06
CA LEU A 46 -10.37 6.57 2.16
C LEU A 46 -9.05 7.24 1.76
N ALA A 47 -9.05 8.10 0.73
CA ALA A 47 -7.85 8.81 0.29
C ALA A 47 -7.38 9.88 1.29
N ASN A 48 -8.29 10.40 2.13
CA ASN A 48 -8.00 11.41 3.13
C ASN A 48 -7.77 10.82 4.53
N ASP A 49 -7.96 9.51 4.72
CA ASP A 49 -7.79 8.79 6.01
C ASP A 49 -6.32 8.45 6.32
N THR A 50 -5.39 9.37 6.00
CA THR A 50 -3.93 9.18 6.15
C THR A 50 -3.24 10.44 6.65
#